data_AF-A0A1F4X7S5-F1
#
_entry.id   AF-A0A1F4X7S5-F1
#
_cell.length_a   1.000
_cell.length_b   1.000
_cell.length_c   1.000
_cell.angle_alpha   90.00
_cell.angle_beta   90.00
_cell.angle_gamma   90.00
#
_symmetry.space_group_name_H-M   'P 1'
#
loop_
_entity.id
_entity.type
_entity.pdbx_description
1 polymer ?
#
loop_
_entity_poly.entity_id
_entity_poly.type
_entity_poly.pdbx_seq_one_letter_code
_entity_poly.pdbx_strand_id
1 'polypeptide(L)' 'MIEQLGKLEKLPLNRYQAVMIAAKRARFLNQRLKRQKDAALITPGLVEPEVDEKTKITVQALQDLVENRIKYYDDSK' A
#
# COMPACT_ATOMS: atom_id res chain seq x y z
N MET A 1 -1.86 -12.85 -8.44
CA MET A 1 -2.98 -12.53 -7.51
C MET A 1 -3.39 -13.72 -6.64
N ILE A 2 -3.58 -14.93 -7.17
CA ILE A 2 -4.02 -16.10 -6.38
C ILE A 2 -3.02 -16.44 -5.25
N GLU A 3 -1.71 -16.33 -5.49
CA GLU A 3 -0.69 -16.57 -4.46
C GLU A 3 -0.71 -15.56 -3.29
N GLN A 4 -1.20 -14.32 -3.52
CA GLN A 4 -1.26 -13.31 -2.46
C GLN A 4 -2.40 -13.59 -1.48
N LEU A 5 -3.48 -14.23 -1.94
CA LEU A 5 -4.61 -14.64 -1.07
C LEU A 5 -4.16 -15.65 -0.02
N GLY A 6 -3.41 -16.69 -0.42
CA GLY A 6 -2.90 -17.70 0.52
C GLY A 6 -1.87 -17.16 1.53
N LYS A 7 -1.24 -16.00 1.25
CA LYS A 7 -0.35 -15.33 2.20
C LYS A 7 -1.11 -14.42 3.16
N LEU A 8 -2.22 -13.81 2.73
CA LEU A 8 -3.09 -13.01 3.59
C LEU A 8 -3.74 -13.85 4.69
N GLU A 9 -4.09 -15.11 4.41
CA GLU A 9 -4.66 -16.03 5.40
C GLU A 9 -3.69 -16.41 6.54
N LYS A 10 -2.38 -16.21 6.34
CA LYS A 10 -1.35 -16.47 7.34
C LYS A 10 -1.09 -15.29 8.27
N LEU A 11 -1.67 -14.12 7.98
CA LEU A 11 -1.54 -12.96 8.85
C LEU A 11 -2.44 -13.15 10.07
N PRO A 12 -2.02 -12.65 11.25
CA PRO A 12 -2.84 -12.66 12.46
C PRO A 12 -3.92 -11.55 12.40
N LEU A 13 -4.61 -11.45 11.26
CA LEU A 13 -5.61 -10.44 10.98
C LEU A 13 -6.88 -11.13 10.49
N ASN A 14 -8.04 -10.63 10.94
CA ASN A 14 -9.28 -11.03 10.30
C ASN A 14 -9.39 -10.40 8.89
N ARG A 15 -10.24 -10.98 8.04
CA ARG A 15 -10.39 -10.55 6.64
C ARG A 15 -10.77 -9.06 6.52
N TYR A 16 -11.61 -8.55 7.43
CA TYR A 16 -12.05 -7.16 7.41
C TYR A 16 -10.94 -6.18 7.83
N GLN A 17 -10.14 -6.54 8.82
CA GLN A 17 -8.97 -5.76 9.24
C GLN A 17 -7.95 -5.68 8.10
N ALA A 18 -7.64 -6.81 7.45
CA ALA A 18 -6.73 -6.85 6.31
C ALA A 18 -7.22 -5.92 5.17
N VAL A 19 -8.51 -5.94 4.85
CA VAL A 19 -9.12 -5.03 3.87
C VAL A 19 -8.98 -3.58 4.31
N MET A 20 -9.29 -3.25 5.58
CA MET A 20 -9.18 -1.88 6.09
C MET A 20 -7.74 -1.36 6.05
N ILE A 21 -6.77 -2.16 6.48
CA ILE A 21 -5.36 -1.78 6.50
C ILE A 21 -4.84 -1.56 5.08
N ALA A 22 -5.12 -2.50 4.16
CA ALA A 22 -4.74 -2.38 2.76
C ALA A 22 -5.39 -1.16 2.10
N ALA A 23 -6.67 -0.88 2.38
CA ALA A 23 -7.36 0.29 1.84
C ALA A 23 -6.77 1.61 2.36
N LYS A 24 -6.46 1.71 3.67
CA LYS A 24 -5.79 2.88 4.25
C LYS A 24 -4.41 3.09 3.61
N ARG A 25 -3.63 2.02 3.44
CA ARG A 25 -2.32 2.09 2.78
C ARG A 25 -2.45 2.53 1.32
N ALA A 26 -3.40 1.99 0.56
CA ALA A 26 -3.65 2.38 -0.81
C ALA A 26 -4.01 3.88 -0.93
N ARG A 27 -4.81 4.42 0.00
CA ARG A 27 -5.10 5.87 0.05
C ARG A 27 -3.85 6.70 0.31
N PHE A 28 -3.00 6.27 1.24
CA PHE A 28 -1.73 6.93 1.52
C PHE A 28 -0.80 6.95 0.30
N LEU A 29 -0.62 5.80 -0.38
CA LEU A 29 0.20 5.69 -1.58
C LEU A 29 -0.35 6.57 -2.72
N ASN A 30 -1.68 6.59 -2.92
CA ASN A 30 -2.33 7.47 -3.89
C ASN A 30 -2.06 8.95 -3.61
N GLN A 31 -2.24 9.39 -2.36
CA GLN A 31 -2.01 10.78 -1.98
C GLN A 31 -0.55 11.18 -2.18
N ARG A 32 0.38 10.28 -1.84
CA ARG A 32 1.81 10.47 -2.04
C ARG A 32 2.15 10.58 -3.53
N LEU A 33 1.66 9.65 -4.37
CA LEU A 33 1.85 9.71 -5.81
C LEU A 33 1.34 11.02 -6.40
N LYS A 34 0.16 11.49 -5.98
CA LYS A 34 -0.38 12.79 -6.41
C LYS A 34 0.59 13.93 -6.07
N ARG A 35 1.09 14.00 -4.83
CA ARG A 35 2.07 15.02 -4.41
C ARG A 35 3.38 14.93 -5.19
N GLN A 36 3.85 13.72 -5.50
CA GLN A 36 5.05 13.53 -6.32
C GLN A 36 4.84 14.06 -7.75
N LYS A 37 3.67 13.81 -8.35
CA LYS A 37 3.31 14.35 -9.66
C LYS A 37 3.23 15.88 -9.63
N ASP A 38 2.58 16.44 -8.62
CA ASP A 38 2.50 17.89 -8.42
C ASP A 38 3.91 18.52 -8.26
N ALA A 39 4.81 17.88 -7.50
CA ALA A 39 6.18 18.34 -7.34
C ALA A 39 7.03 18.20 -8.61
N ALA A 40 6.88 17.11 -9.36
CA ALA A 40 7.61 16.87 -10.61
C ALA A 40 7.22 17.89 -11.71
N LEU A 41 5.99 18.41 -11.69
CA LEU A 41 5.56 19.51 -12.55
C LEU A 41 6.29 20.83 -12.24
N ILE A 42 6.67 21.04 -10.98
CA ILE A 42 7.34 22.27 -10.52
C ILE A 42 8.86 22.15 -10.70
N THR A 43 9.44 20.98 -10.43
CA THR A 43 10.89 20.74 -10.55
C THR A 43 11.13 19.35 -11.14
N PRO A 44 11.33 19.25 -12.47
CA PRO A 44 11.57 17.96 -13.12
C PRO A 44 12.86 17.31 -12.61
N GLY A 45 12.78 16.04 -12.20
CA GLY A 45 13.94 15.22 -11.82
C GLY A 45 14.32 15.21 -10.33
N LEU A 46 13.57 15.91 -9.46
CA LEU A 46 13.89 15.96 -8.03
C LEU A 46 13.36 14.75 -7.22
N VAL A 47 12.48 13.93 -7.80
CA VAL A 47 11.74 12.90 -7.05
C VAL A 47 11.75 11.57 -7.79
N GLU A 48 12.42 10.56 -7.23
CA GLU A 48 12.25 9.18 -7.68
C GLU A 48 10.84 8.68 -7.28
N PRO A 49 10.10 8.05 -8.21
CA PRO A 49 8.79 7.50 -7.91
C PRO A 49 8.95 6.30 -6.98
N GLU A 50 8.38 6.40 -5.77
CA GLU A 50 8.39 5.31 -4.78
C GLU A 50 7.23 4.30 -5.04
N VAL A 51 6.35 4.67 -5.97
CA VAL A 51 5.18 3.90 -6.41
C VAL A 51 5.46 3.48 -7.85
N ASP A 52 5.42 2.18 -8.12
CA ASP A 52 5.50 1.67 -9.49
C ASP A 52 4.22 2.06 -10.23
N GLU A 53 4.32 3.02 -11.17
CA GLU A 53 3.18 3.52 -11.92
C GLU A 53 2.46 2.45 -12.76
N LYS A 54 3.14 1.32 -13.05
CA LYS A 54 2.54 0.20 -13.79
C LYS A 54 1.67 -0.69 -12.90
N THR A 55 1.91 -0.67 -11.59
CA THR A 55 1.22 -1.53 -10.64
C THR A 55 0.04 -0.79 -10.02
N LYS A 56 -1.14 -1.44 -9.99
CA LYS A 56 -2.30 -0.88 -9.30
C LYS A 56 -1.96 -0.67 -7.81
N ILE A 57 -2.23 0.52 -7.29
CA ILE A 57 -1.88 0.92 -5.92
C ILE A 57 -2.48 -0.02 -4.85
N THR A 58 -3.65 -0.61 -5.12
CA THR A 58 -4.26 -1.62 -4.25
C THR A 58 -3.44 -2.92 -4.18
N VAL A 59 -2.82 -3.33 -5.29
CA VAL A 59 -1.94 -4.50 -5.34
C VAL A 59 -0.66 -4.24 -4.57
N GLN A 60 -0.07 -3.05 -4.74
CA GLN A 60 1.11 -2.64 -3.97
C GLN A 60 0.79 -2.56 -2.46
N ALA A 61 -0.37 -2.04 -2.08
CA ALA A 61 -0.80 -2.00 -0.68
C ALA A 61 -1.01 -3.39 -0.07
N LEU A 62 -1.56 -4.34 -0.84
CA LEU A 62 -1.68 -5.75 -0.39
C LEU A 62 -0.31 -6.40 -0.27
N GLN A 63 0.62 -6.11 -1.17
CA GLN A 63 1.98 -6.62 -1.09
C GLN A 63 2.72 -6.05 0.12
N ASP A 64 2.61 -4.74 0.37
CA ASP A 64 3.14 -4.09 1.57
C ASP A 64 2.61 -4.74 2.86
N LEU A 65 1.33 -5.13 2.87
CA LEU A 65 0.71 -5.81 4.01
C LEU A 65 1.28 -7.23 4.21
N VAL A 66 1.37 -8.02 3.13
CA VAL A 66 1.90 -9.39 3.17
C VAL A 66 3.38 -9.43 3.54
N GLU A 67 4.15 -8.42 3.11
CA GLU A 67 5.57 -8.30 3.39
C GLU A 67 5.87 -7.60 4.73
N ASN A 68 4.85 -7.32 5.56
CA ASN A 68 4.98 -6.61 6.84
C ASN A 68 5.69 -5.25 6.73
N ARG A 69 5.59 -4.57 5.58
CA ARG A 69 6.09 -3.20 5.37
C ARG A 69 5.19 -2.13 5.99
N ILE A 70 4.00 -2.52 6.46
CA ILE A 70 3.02 -1.64 7.11
C ILE A 70 2.98 -1.97 8.60
N LYS A 71 3.22 -0.96 9.43
CA LYS A 71 2.91 -1.05 10.87
C LYS A 71 1.44 -0.73 11.08
N TYR A 72 0.73 -1.59 11.78
CA TYR A 72 -0.65 -1.38 12.20
C TYR A 72 -0.79 -1.80 13.66
N TYR A 73 -1.64 -1.09 14.39
CA TYR A 73 -2.05 -1.48 15.74
C TYR A 73 -3.33 -2.27 15.62
N ASP A 74 -3.35 -3.43 16.28
CA ASP A 74 -4.54 -4.23 16.44
C ASP A 74 -5.05 -4.02 17.87
N ASP A 75 -6.12 -3.25 18.02
CA ASP A 75 -6.80 -3.00 19.31
C ASP A 75 -7.67 -4.20 19.75
N SER A 76 -7.63 -5.32 19.02
CA SER A 76 -8.45 -6.51 19.28
C SER A 76 -7.85 -7.46 20.34
N LYS A 77 -6.90 -6.99 21.16
CA LYS A 77 -6.26 -7.75 22.24
C LYS A 77 -6.51 -7.15 23.61
#